data_AF-A0A0Q4K771-F1
#
_entry.id   AF-A0A0Q4K771-F1
#
_cell.length_a   1.000
_cell.length_b   1.000
_cell.length_c   1.000
_cell.angle_alpha   90.00
_cell.angle_beta   90.00
_cell.angle_gamma   90.00
#
_symmetry.space_group_name_H-M   'P 1'
#
loop_
_entity.id
_entity.type
_entity.pdbx_description
1 polymer ?
#
loop_
_entity_poly.entity_id
_entity_poly.type
_entity_poly.pdbx_seq_one_letter_code
_entity_poly.pdbx_strand_id
1 'polypeptide(L)'
;MNRIGWAFLGVFVLAAGLLALLVDFGRASAPSTRVFADAPTGLAEPPPPGQLVLPVRGVGWSSIRDSFGEERGGGERHHTGVDIMAPAGAPVVAAASGTVEKLYYSHGGGGVTAYVRSPDRRLSYYYAHLAAYAPTLREGAAVRAGDPIGAVGDTGNAGAGNFHLHFGVERLNSDDPWYRGRAINPYPLLARGRSQR
;
A
#
# COMPACT_ATOMS: atom_id res chain seq x y z
N MET A 1 19.55 -2.03 71.64
CA MET A 1 19.24 -1.40 70.34
C MET A 1 20.35 -1.74 69.36
N ASN A 2 20.02 -2.54 68.35
CA ASN A 2 20.97 -3.47 67.74
C ASN A 2 21.29 -2.96 66.32
N ARG A 3 22.57 -3.05 65.91
CA ARG A 3 23.17 -2.43 64.71
C ARG A 3 22.57 -2.85 63.36
N ILE A 4 21.55 -3.71 63.36
CA ILE A 4 20.82 -4.21 62.18
C ILE A 4 19.72 -3.22 61.74
N GLY A 5 19.20 -2.37 62.64
CA GLY A 5 18.14 -1.40 62.33
C GLY A 5 18.57 -0.23 61.42
N TRP A 6 19.86 0.07 61.35
CA TRP A 6 20.38 1.17 60.52
C TRP A 6 20.66 0.78 59.06
N ALA A 7 20.85 -0.52 58.78
CA ALA A 7 21.12 -0.99 57.43
C ALA A 7 19.87 -0.95 56.52
N PHE A 8 18.67 -1.12 57.09
CA PHE A 8 17.43 -1.09 56.31
C PHE A 8 16.91 0.32 56.00
N LEU A 9 17.31 1.35 56.77
CA LEU A 9 16.94 2.74 56.49
C LEU A 9 17.77 3.35 55.35
N GLY A 10 19.02 2.89 55.15
CA GLY A 10 19.91 3.40 54.10
C GLY A 10 19.57 2.98 52.67
N VAL A 11 18.97 1.80 52.49
CA VAL A 11 18.61 1.28 51.15
C VAL A 11 17.33 1.92 50.61
N PHE A 12 16.39 2.31 51.47
CA PHE A 12 15.11 2.87 51.04
C PHE A 12 15.22 4.34 50.55
N VAL A 13 16.16 5.12 51.09
CA VAL A 13 16.38 6.53 50.66
C VAL A 13 17.09 6.61 49.31
N LEU A 14 17.95 5.64 48.97
CA LEU A 14 18.63 5.58 47.67
C LEU A 14 17.72 5.12 46.51
N ALA A 15 16.71 4.29 46.79
CA ALA A 15 15.74 3.87 45.77
C ALA A 15 14.71 4.95 45.41
N ALA A 16 14.34 5.82 46.37
CA ALA A 16 13.42 6.93 46.12
C ALA A 16 14.09 8.13 45.41
N GLY A 17 15.38 8.36 45.64
CA GLY A 17 16.14 9.46 45.03
C GLY A 17 16.47 9.27 43.55
N LEU A 18 16.55 8.03 43.05
CA LEU A 18 16.88 7.74 41.65
C LEU A 18 15.64 7.70 40.74
N LEU A 19 14.43 7.55 41.29
CA LEU A 19 13.17 7.57 40.54
C LEU A 19 12.67 9.00 40.23
N ALA A 20 13.21 10.01 40.94
CA ALA A 20 12.81 11.42 40.77
C ALA A 20 13.63 12.20 39.71
N LEU A 21 14.53 11.54 38.97
CA LEU A 21 15.47 12.21 38.06
C LEU A 21 15.36 11.81 36.58
N LEU A 22 14.31 11.07 36.19
CA LEU A 22 14.08 10.64 34.80
C LEU A 22 12.64 10.81 34.32
N VAL A 23 11.91 11.80 34.87
CA VAL A 23 10.60 12.19 34.33
C VAL A 23 10.66 13.66 33.88
N ASP A 24 11.45 13.90 32.84
CA ASP A 24 11.34 15.13 32.05
C ASP A 24 10.15 14.93 31.09
N PHE A 25 8.94 15.28 31.56
CA PHE A 25 7.80 15.49 30.67
C PHE A 25 8.10 16.73 29.85
N GLY A 26 8.78 16.52 28.73
CA GLY A 26 8.92 17.52 27.68
C GLY A 26 7.55 18.13 27.41
N ARG A 27 7.45 19.45 27.65
CA ARG A 27 6.30 20.28 27.28
C ARG A 27 5.96 19.98 25.82
N ALA A 28 4.91 19.20 25.60
CA ALA A 28 4.28 19.10 24.31
C ALA A 28 3.71 20.48 23.99
N SER A 29 4.33 21.18 23.04
CA SER A 29 3.72 22.35 22.43
C SER A 29 2.40 21.91 21.81
N ALA A 30 1.30 22.54 22.24
CA ALA A 30 -0.02 22.30 21.69
C ALA A 30 0.03 22.44 20.16
N PRO A 31 -0.51 21.48 19.39
CA PRO A 31 -0.64 21.67 17.96
C PRO A 31 -1.61 22.83 17.73
N SER A 32 -1.12 23.88 17.06
CA SER A 32 -1.95 24.97 16.57
C SER A 32 -3.05 24.38 15.69
N THR A 33 -4.30 24.57 16.10
CA THR A 33 -5.49 24.26 15.31
C THR A 33 -5.47 25.14 14.05
N ARG A 34 -4.80 24.69 13.00
CA ARG A 34 -5.11 25.19 11.66
C ARG A 34 -6.48 24.63 11.33
N VAL A 35 -7.43 25.55 11.27
CA VAL A 35 -8.72 25.39 10.62
C VAL A 35 -8.45 24.79 9.24
N PHE A 36 -8.70 23.49 9.08
CA PHE A 36 -8.89 22.89 7.77
C PHE A 36 -10.21 23.45 7.27
N ALA A 37 -10.12 24.53 6.49
CA ALA A 37 -11.22 25.00 5.68
C ALA A 37 -11.75 23.81 4.87
N ASP A 38 -13.07 23.66 4.87
CA ASP A 38 -13.83 22.62 4.18
C ASP A 38 -13.27 22.35 2.78
N ALA A 39 -12.55 21.24 2.64
CA ALA A 39 -12.26 20.68 1.34
C ALA A 39 -13.57 20.06 0.83
N PRO A 40 -14.02 20.38 -0.40
CA PRO A 40 -15.26 19.83 -0.91
C PRO A 40 -15.14 18.31 -0.95
N THR A 41 -16.16 17.65 -0.40
CA THR A 41 -16.48 16.22 -0.52
C THR A 41 -16.81 15.88 -1.98
N GLY A 42 -15.86 16.11 -2.88
CA GLY A 42 -15.89 15.66 -4.25
C GLY A 42 -14.97 14.45 -4.34
N LEU A 43 -15.55 13.27 -4.59
CA LEU A 43 -14.79 12.11 -5.04
C LEU A 43 -13.92 12.58 -6.22
N ALA A 44 -12.60 12.64 -6.03
CA ALA A 44 -11.71 13.17 -7.06
C ALA A 44 -11.98 12.44 -8.39
N GLU A 45 -12.20 13.23 -9.44
CA GLU A 45 -12.38 12.73 -10.79
C GLU A 45 -11.20 11.79 -11.14
N PRO A 46 -11.46 10.63 -11.78
CA PRO A 46 -10.37 9.74 -12.15
C PRO A 46 -9.35 10.47 -13.03
N PRO A 47 -8.07 10.07 -12.94
CA PRO A 47 -7.05 10.61 -13.83
C PRO A 47 -7.49 10.45 -15.29
N PRO A 48 -7.13 11.37 -16.20
CA PRO A 48 -7.37 11.21 -17.61
C PRO A 48 -6.89 9.85 -18.14
N PRO A 49 -7.57 9.28 -19.16
CA PRO A 49 -7.13 8.04 -19.78
C PRO A 49 -5.67 8.07 -20.23
N GLY A 50 -4.95 6.97 -20.01
CA GLY A 50 -3.56 6.81 -20.45
C GLY A 50 -2.49 7.46 -19.57
N GLN A 51 -2.77 7.77 -18.31
CA GLN A 51 -1.83 8.41 -17.38
C GLN A 51 -0.96 7.42 -16.59
N LEU A 52 -1.35 6.15 -16.48
CA LEU A 52 -0.61 5.13 -15.72
C LEU A 52 0.38 4.38 -16.59
N VAL A 53 1.60 4.19 -16.10
CA VAL A 53 2.57 3.25 -16.68
C VAL A 53 1.98 1.85 -16.61
N LEU A 54 2.23 1.06 -17.66
CA LEU A 54 1.82 -0.34 -17.63
C LEU A 54 2.64 -1.11 -16.57
N PRO A 55 2.00 -1.72 -15.57
CA PRO A 55 2.70 -2.23 -14.39
C PRO A 55 3.41 -3.57 -14.61
N VAL A 56 3.43 -4.13 -15.81
CA VAL A 56 4.18 -5.35 -16.13
C VAL A 56 5.10 -5.08 -17.32
N ARG A 57 6.42 -5.24 -17.13
CA ARG A 57 7.39 -5.04 -18.22
C ARG A 57 7.23 -6.12 -19.29
N GLY A 58 7.34 -5.71 -20.55
CA GLY A 58 7.23 -6.61 -21.71
C GLY A 58 5.80 -6.92 -22.15
N VAL A 59 4.79 -6.45 -21.42
CA VAL A 59 3.38 -6.52 -21.86
C VAL A 59 3.06 -5.24 -22.66
N GLY A 60 2.27 -5.38 -23.73
CA GLY A 60 1.77 -4.25 -24.51
C GLY A 60 0.35 -3.90 -24.12
N TRP A 61 -0.07 -2.63 -24.26
CA TRP A 61 -1.47 -2.26 -23.98
C TRP A 61 -2.46 -3.08 -24.83
N SER A 62 -2.11 -3.39 -26.07
CA SER A 62 -2.95 -4.18 -27.00
C SER A 62 -3.19 -5.63 -26.57
N SER A 63 -2.41 -6.17 -25.63
CA SER A 63 -2.61 -7.53 -25.10
C SER A 63 -3.44 -7.55 -23.81
N ILE A 64 -3.94 -6.40 -23.37
CA ILE A 64 -4.73 -6.27 -22.15
C ILE A 64 -6.19 -6.22 -22.54
N ARG A 65 -7.00 -6.98 -21.81
CA ARG A 65 -8.45 -6.97 -21.94
C ARG A 65 -9.04 -6.19 -20.78
N ASP A 66 -10.12 -5.45 -21.04
CA ASP A 66 -10.92 -4.89 -19.95
C ASP A 66 -11.65 -6.04 -19.24
N SER A 67 -11.08 -6.49 -18.12
CA SER A 67 -11.67 -7.53 -17.27
C SER A 67 -12.38 -6.95 -16.04
N PHE A 68 -12.51 -5.62 -15.94
CA PHE A 68 -13.13 -5.00 -14.76
C PHE A 68 -14.63 -5.30 -14.71
N GLY A 69 -15.16 -5.61 -13.53
CA GLY A 69 -16.58 -5.92 -13.32
C GLY A 69 -16.99 -7.35 -13.69
N GLU A 70 -16.10 -8.13 -14.32
CA GLU A 70 -16.38 -9.52 -14.66
C GLU A 70 -16.78 -10.35 -13.44
N GLU A 71 -17.73 -11.25 -13.62
CA GLU A 71 -18.14 -12.18 -12.58
C GLU A 71 -17.00 -13.12 -12.21
N ARG A 72 -16.89 -13.40 -10.91
CA ARG A 72 -15.93 -14.34 -10.36
C ARG A 72 -16.61 -15.18 -9.27
N GLY A 73 -16.09 -16.38 -9.03
CA GLY A 73 -16.67 -17.29 -8.03
C GLY A 73 -18.13 -17.68 -8.33
N GLY A 74 -18.48 -17.85 -9.61
CA GLY A 74 -19.85 -18.21 -10.00
C GLY A 74 -20.89 -17.09 -9.83
N GLY A 75 -20.47 -15.82 -9.80
CA GLY A 75 -21.37 -14.66 -9.69
C GLY A 75 -21.40 -14.02 -8.30
N GLU A 76 -20.70 -14.59 -7.31
CA GLU A 76 -20.67 -14.08 -5.94
C GLU A 76 -19.88 -12.77 -5.78
N ARG A 77 -18.98 -12.49 -6.72
CA ARG A 77 -18.10 -11.32 -6.67
C ARG A 77 -17.82 -10.78 -8.06
N HIS A 78 -17.61 -9.47 -8.13
CA HIS A 78 -17.15 -8.79 -9.34
C HIS A 78 -15.64 -8.53 -9.26
N HIS A 79 -14.99 -8.60 -10.41
CA HIS A 79 -13.57 -8.33 -10.53
C HIS A 79 -13.28 -6.83 -10.35
N THR A 80 -12.48 -6.47 -9.34
CA THR A 80 -12.22 -5.07 -8.93
C THR A 80 -10.95 -4.48 -9.55
N GLY A 81 -10.44 -5.08 -10.61
CA GLY A 81 -9.20 -4.66 -11.27
C GLY A 81 -9.12 -5.16 -12.71
N VAL A 82 -7.90 -5.16 -13.24
CA VAL A 82 -7.55 -5.76 -14.54
C VAL A 82 -6.51 -6.84 -14.33
N ASP A 83 -6.72 -7.99 -14.96
CA ASP A 83 -5.74 -9.07 -14.95
C ASP A 83 -4.82 -8.93 -16.16
N ILE A 84 -3.53 -8.73 -15.88
CA ILE A 84 -2.48 -8.56 -16.88
C ILE A 84 -1.69 -9.86 -16.95
N MET A 85 -2.02 -10.67 -17.97
CA MET A 85 -1.38 -11.97 -18.20
C MET A 85 0.09 -11.78 -18.56
N ALA A 86 0.97 -12.51 -17.85
CA ALA A 86 2.41 -12.48 -18.09
C ALA A 86 3.08 -13.75 -17.52
N PRO A 87 4.26 -14.14 -18.03
CA PRO A 87 5.00 -15.29 -17.49
C PRO A 87 5.34 -15.12 -16.00
N ALA A 88 5.45 -16.25 -15.30
CA ALA A 88 5.99 -16.28 -13.94
C ALA A 88 7.32 -15.52 -13.86
N GLY A 89 7.47 -14.67 -12.84
CA GLY A 89 8.69 -13.88 -12.65
C GLY A 89 8.78 -12.60 -13.49
N ALA A 90 7.82 -12.31 -14.38
CA ALA A 90 7.84 -11.08 -15.16
C ALA A 90 7.91 -9.83 -14.25
N PRO A 91 8.75 -8.82 -14.55
CA PRO A 91 8.93 -7.69 -13.66
C PRO A 91 7.67 -6.83 -13.52
N VAL A 92 7.24 -6.61 -12.28
CA VAL A 92 6.15 -5.70 -11.92
C VAL A 92 6.73 -4.36 -11.48
N VAL A 93 6.20 -3.27 -12.02
CA VAL A 93 6.63 -1.90 -11.74
C VAL A 93 5.49 -1.01 -11.28
N ALA A 94 5.83 0.08 -10.61
CA ALA A 94 4.87 1.06 -10.13
C ALA A 94 4.16 1.71 -11.33
N ALA A 95 2.82 1.61 -11.36
CA ALA A 95 2.00 2.23 -12.40
C ALA A 95 2.02 3.77 -12.31
N ALA A 96 2.20 4.31 -11.11
CA ALA A 96 2.32 5.74 -10.86
C ALA A 96 3.27 6.01 -9.69
N SER A 97 3.75 7.25 -9.59
CA SER A 97 4.52 7.70 -8.44
C SER A 97 3.64 7.74 -7.18
N GLY A 98 4.23 7.48 -6.01
CA GLY A 98 3.53 7.45 -4.74
C GLY A 98 4.39 6.94 -3.60
N THR A 99 3.73 6.52 -2.52
CA THR A 99 4.36 5.92 -1.34
C THR A 99 3.84 4.50 -1.16
N VAL A 100 4.72 3.54 -0.91
CA VAL A 100 4.34 2.18 -0.54
C VAL A 100 3.62 2.24 0.80
N GLU A 101 2.30 2.10 0.80
CA GLU A 101 1.49 2.25 2.01
C GLU A 101 1.40 0.94 2.78
N LYS A 102 1.33 -0.18 2.07
CA LYS A 102 1.25 -1.51 2.70
C LYS A 102 1.86 -2.59 1.82
N LEU A 103 2.62 -3.48 2.45
CA LEU A 103 2.97 -4.79 1.91
C LEU A 103 2.22 -5.83 2.75
N TYR A 104 1.44 -6.70 2.12
CA TYR A 104 0.50 -7.55 2.84
C TYR A 104 0.36 -8.93 2.21
N TYR A 105 0.03 -9.92 3.03
CA TYR A 105 -0.39 -11.22 2.55
C TYR A 105 -1.90 -11.39 2.77
N SER A 106 -2.67 -11.30 1.69
CA SER A 106 -4.12 -11.43 1.66
C SER A 106 -4.53 -12.90 1.62
N HIS A 107 -4.89 -13.44 2.79
CA HIS A 107 -5.37 -14.81 2.94
C HIS A 107 -6.72 -14.99 2.24
N GLY A 108 -6.84 -16.02 1.38
CA GLY A 108 -8.06 -16.30 0.61
C GLY A 108 -8.33 -15.31 -0.54
N GLY A 109 -7.49 -14.27 -0.70
CA GLY A 109 -7.64 -13.21 -1.68
C GLY A 109 -6.40 -13.04 -2.53
N GLY A 110 -5.81 -11.84 -2.52
CA GLY A 110 -4.73 -11.43 -3.42
C GLY A 110 -3.37 -12.11 -3.22
N GLY A 111 -3.19 -12.97 -2.21
CA GLY A 111 -1.90 -13.58 -1.93
C GLY A 111 -0.89 -12.52 -1.49
N VAL A 112 0.30 -12.49 -2.11
CA VAL A 112 1.29 -11.43 -1.86
C VAL A 112 0.84 -10.15 -2.58
N THR A 113 0.65 -9.08 -1.82
CA THR A 113 0.09 -7.83 -2.33
C THR A 113 0.89 -6.60 -1.91
N ALA A 114 0.92 -5.60 -2.80
CA ALA A 114 1.47 -4.28 -2.52
C ALA A 114 0.41 -3.20 -2.78
N TYR A 115 0.43 -2.16 -1.94
CA TYR A 115 -0.43 -0.99 -2.05
C TYR A 115 0.46 0.25 -2.15
N VAL A 116 0.32 1.01 -3.22
CA VAL A 116 1.00 2.29 -3.41
C VAL A 116 -0.03 3.41 -3.37
N ARG A 117 0.10 4.29 -2.38
CA ARG A 117 -0.76 5.46 -2.21
C ARG A 117 -0.25 6.62 -3.06
N SER A 118 -1.12 7.27 -3.80
CA SER A 118 -0.79 8.47 -4.57
C SER A 118 -0.33 9.62 -3.68
N PRO A 119 0.45 10.60 -4.20
CA PRO A 119 0.95 11.73 -3.40
C PRO A 119 -0.15 12.56 -2.73
N ASP A 120 -1.30 12.72 -3.38
CA ASP A 120 -2.48 13.42 -2.84
C ASP A 120 -3.33 12.54 -1.91
N ARG A 121 -2.93 11.28 -1.72
CA ARG A 121 -3.59 10.23 -0.94
C ARG A 121 -4.99 9.81 -1.42
N ARG A 122 -5.42 10.25 -2.60
CA ARG A 122 -6.78 9.98 -3.11
C ARG A 122 -6.92 8.68 -3.90
N LEU A 123 -5.80 8.09 -4.32
CA LEU A 123 -5.77 6.84 -5.07
C LEU A 123 -4.83 5.83 -4.40
N SER A 124 -5.24 4.57 -4.39
CA SER A 124 -4.38 3.43 -4.09
C SER A 124 -4.22 2.57 -5.34
N TYR A 125 -2.98 2.23 -5.66
CA TYR A 125 -2.62 1.29 -6.71
C TYR A 125 -2.32 -0.05 -6.06
N TYR A 126 -3.13 -1.05 -6.39
CA TYR A 126 -3.10 -2.38 -5.81
C TYR A 126 -2.46 -3.36 -6.78
N TYR A 127 -1.46 -4.10 -6.28
CA TYR A 127 -0.72 -5.12 -7.03
C TYR A 127 -0.90 -6.44 -6.28
N ALA A 128 -1.47 -7.45 -6.92
CA ALA A 128 -1.73 -8.75 -6.30
C ALA A 128 -1.19 -9.93 -7.09
N HIS A 129 -1.23 -11.10 -6.45
CA HIS A 129 -0.72 -12.37 -6.97
C HIS A 129 0.79 -12.35 -7.21
N LEU A 130 1.52 -11.47 -6.52
CA LEU A 130 2.96 -11.37 -6.68
C LEU A 130 3.65 -12.68 -6.25
N ALA A 131 4.75 -13.03 -6.91
CA ALA A 131 5.63 -14.11 -6.44
C ALA A 131 6.53 -13.61 -5.30
N ALA A 132 7.03 -12.38 -5.43
CA ALA A 132 7.91 -11.73 -4.48
C ALA A 132 7.88 -10.20 -4.66
N TYR A 133 8.27 -9.47 -3.61
CA TYR A 133 8.55 -8.04 -3.69
C TYR A 133 9.94 -7.79 -4.28
N ALA A 134 10.13 -6.61 -4.87
CA ALA A 134 11.44 -6.12 -5.24
C ALA A 134 12.31 -5.94 -3.97
N PRO A 135 13.62 -6.24 -4.00
CA PRO A 135 14.46 -6.23 -2.80
C PRO A 135 14.50 -4.90 -2.04
N THR A 136 14.29 -3.79 -2.74
CA THR A 136 14.32 -2.44 -2.16
C THR A 136 12.95 -1.94 -1.69
N LEU A 137 11.89 -2.69 -1.98
CA LEU A 137 10.53 -2.30 -1.66
C LEU A 137 10.26 -2.48 -0.16
N ARG A 138 9.77 -1.43 0.49
CA ARG A 138 9.41 -1.42 1.91
C ARG A 138 8.31 -0.41 2.17
N GLU A 139 7.49 -0.65 3.19
CA GLU A 139 6.46 0.31 3.62
C GLU A 139 7.09 1.68 3.95
N GLY A 140 6.41 2.76 3.57
CA GLY A 140 6.87 4.14 3.70
C GLY A 140 7.86 4.60 2.61
N ALA A 141 8.36 3.72 1.75
CA ALA A 141 9.25 4.12 0.66
C ALA A 141 8.49 4.88 -0.43
N ALA A 142 9.09 5.97 -0.91
CA ALA A 142 8.63 6.62 -2.13
C ALA A 142 9.03 5.78 -3.36
N VAL A 143 8.12 5.69 -4.33
CA VAL A 143 8.34 5.07 -5.64
C VAL A 143 7.94 6.06 -6.73
N ARG A 144 8.67 6.02 -7.85
CA ARG A 144 8.32 6.69 -9.09
C ARG A 144 7.64 5.71 -10.03
N ALA A 145 6.83 6.22 -10.96
CA ALA A 145 6.28 5.39 -12.03
C ALA A 145 7.42 4.67 -12.78
N GLY A 146 7.31 3.35 -12.93
CA GLY A 146 8.33 2.48 -13.53
C GLY A 146 9.34 1.86 -12.54
N ASP A 147 9.34 2.29 -11.27
CA ASP A 147 10.20 1.70 -10.24
C ASP A 147 9.77 0.25 -9.92
N PRO A 148 10.70 -0.65 -9.58
CA PRO A 148 10.37 -2.05 -9.28
C PRO A 148 9.44 -2.20 -8.07
N ILE A 149 8.38 -2.99 -8.23
CA ILE A 149 7.47 -3.41 -7.15
C ILE A 149 7.69 -4.88 -6.81
N GLY A 150 7.86 -5.75 -7.82
CA GLY A 150 8.00 -7.18 -7.57
C GLY A 150 8.04 -7.99 -8.84
N ALA A 151 7.55 -9.22 -8.74
CA ALA A 151 7.47 -10.15 -9.85
C ALA A 151 6.09 -10.80 -9.92
N VAL A 152 5.63 -11.06 -11.14
CA VAL A 152 4.38 -11.79 -11.41
C VAL A 152 4.48 -13.19 -10.80
N GLY A 153 3.42 -13.60 -10.10
CA GLY A 153 3.27 -14.92 -9.54
C GLY A 153 1.84 -15.44 -9.72
N ASP A 154 1.48 -16.39 -8.88
CA ASP A 154 0.20 -17.09 -8.84
C ASP A 154 -0.32 -17.24 -7.40
N THR A 155 0.13 -16.37 -6.50
CA THR A 155 -0.21 -16.46 -5.06
C THR A 155 -1.66 -16.08 -4.79
N GLY A 156 -2.21 -16.58 -3.68
CA GLY A 156 -3.60 -16.30 -3.32
C GLY A 156 -4.59 -17.05 -4.20
N ASN A 157 -5.70 -16.39 -4.54
CA ASN A 157 -6.79 -16.99 -5.30
C ASN A 157 -6.58 -16.96 -6.83
N ALA A 158 -5.41 -16.52 -7.32
CA ALA A 158 -5.00 -16.76 -8.70
C ALA A 158 -4.97 -18.28 -8.98
N GLY A 159 -4.43 -19.05 -8.03
CA GLY A 159 -4.31 -20.50 -8.12
C GLY A 159 -3.09 -20.92 -8.93
N ALA A 160 -2.55 -22.09 -8.59
CA ALA A 160 -1.29 -22.60 -9.13
C ALA A 160 -1.27 -22.59 -10.67
N GLY A 161 -0.23 -21.99 -11.25
CA GLY A 161 -0.01 -21.92 -12.69
C GLY A 161 -0.76 -20.81 -13.43
N ASN A 162 -1.70 -20.11 -12.78
CA ASN A 162 -2.40 -18.98 -13.37
C ASN A 162 -1.60 -17.68 -13.19
N PHE A 163 -0.48 -17.57 -13.89
CA PHE A 163 0.42 -16.41 -13.76
C PHE A 163 -0.18 -15.14 -14.38
N HIS A 164 -0.41 -14.14 -13.55
CA HIS A 164 -0.84 -12.80 -13.95
C HIS A 164 -0.60 -11.79 -12.83
N LEU A 165 -0.57 -10.51 -13.19
CA LEU A 165 -0.73 -9.43 -12.21
C LEU A 165 -2.21 -9.06 -12.17
N HIS A 166 -2.85 -9.17 -11.00
CA HIS A 166 -4.09 -8.44 -10.76
C HIS A 166 -3.72 -7.00 -10.37
N PHE A 167 -4.10 -6.03 -11.19
CA PHE A 167 -3.87 -4.62 -10.97
C PHE A 167 -5.19 -3.90 -10.67
N GLY A 168 -5.31 -3.33 -9.47
CA GLY A 168 -6.46 -2.55 -9.02
C GLY A 168 -6.12 -1.07 -8.87
N VAL A 169 -7.14 -0.23 -9.05
CA VAL A 169 -7.08 1.19 -8.68
C VAL A 169 -8.28 1.48 -7.81
N GLU A 170 -8.04 2.04 -6.64
CA GLU A 170 -9.08 2.37 -5.68
C GLU A 170 -9.06 3.86 -5.36
N ARG A 171 -10.26 4.45 -5.26
CA ARG A 171 -10.47 5.79 -4.73
C ARG A 171 -10.62 5.75 -3.21
N LEU A 172 -9.95 6.65 -2.54
CA LEU A 172 -9.98 6.80 -1.09
C LEU A 172 -10.13 8.26 -0.70
N ASN A 173 -10.72 8.52 0.45
CA ASN A 173 -10.53 9.80 1.13
C ASN A 173 -9.10 9.86 1.68
N SER A 174 -8.56 11.06 1.91
CA SER A 174 -7.17 11.23 2.37
C SER A 174 -6.87 10.50 3.68
N ASP A 175 -7.88 10.36 4.52
CA ASP A 175 -7.78 9.80 5.87
C ASP A 175 -8.21 8.33 5.92
N ASP A 176 -8.67 7.78 4.79
CA ASP A 176 -9.08 6.37 4.73
C ASP A 176 -7.86 5.45 4.83
N PRO A 177 -7.96 4.37 5.62
CA PRO A 177 -6.93 3.35 5.64
C PRO A 177 -6.84 2.64 4.28
N TRP A 178 -5.68 2.04 4.00
CA TRP A 178 -5.34 1.40 2.73
C TRP A 178 -6.33 0.34 2.22
N TYR A 179 -7.18 -0.23 3.08
CA TYR A 179 -8.11 -1.32 2.76
C TYR A 179 -9.57 -0.88 2.60
N ARG A 180 -9.87 0.43 2.63
CA ARG A 180 -11.24 0.96 2.51
C ARG A 180 -11.53 1.65 1.18
N GLY A 181 -10.72 1.39 0.17
CA GLY A 181 -10.89 2.04 -1.13
C GLY A 181 -12.08 1.51 -1.92
N ARG A 182 -12.64 2.38 -2.76
CA ARG A 182 -13.65 2.03 -3.75
C ARG A 182 -12.98 1.77 -5.09
N ALA A 183 -13.07 0.54 -5.58
CA ALA A 183 -12.52 0.17 -6.88
C ALA A 183 -13.06 1.03 -8.04
N ILE A 184 -12.18 1.38 -8.97
CA ILE A 184 -12.49 2.08 -10.22
C ILE A 184 -11.79 1.35 -11.36
N ASN A 185 -12.37 1.39 -12.58
CA ASN A 185 -11.82 0.65 -13.70
C ASN A 185 -10.40 1.14 -14.06
N PRO A 186 -9.34 0.31 -13.88
CA PRO A 186 -7.97 0.68 -14.24
C PRO A 186 -7.72 0.70 -15.75
N TYR A 187 -8.46 -0.10 -16.53
CA TYR A 187 -8.23 -0.31 -17.95
C TYR A 187 -8.10 0.98 -18.78
N PRO A 188 -9.00 1.97 -18.67
CA PRO A 188 -8.85 3.23 -19.41
C PRO A 188 -7.66 4.08 -18.94
N LEU A 189 -7.18 3.88 -17.71
CA LEU A 189 -6.11 4.67 -17.10
C LEU A 189 -4.72 4.20 -17.53
N LEU A 190 -4.59 2.93 -17.91
CA LEU A 190 -3.34 2.36 -18.41
C LEU A 190 -2.92 3.02 -19.73
N ALA A 191 -1.65 3.39 -19.82
CA ALA A 191 -1.07 4.06 -20.99
C ALA A 191 -1.42 3.32 -22.28
N ARG A 192 -2.13 4.01 -23.18
CA ARG A 192 -2.27 3.59 -24.57
C ARG A 192 -0.93 3.87 -25.24
N GLY A 193 -0.21 2.81 -25.57
CA GLY A 193 1.21 2.82 -25.94
C GLY A 193 1.70 4.07 -26.66
N ARG A 194 2.50 4.88 -25.97
CA ARG A 194 3.75 5.35 -26.56
C ARG A 194 4.79 4.32 -26.15
N SER A 195 5.24 3.51 -27.10
CA SER A 195 6.34 2.57 -26.90
C SER A 195 7.49 3.30 -26.21
N GLN A 196 7.99 2.79 -25.10
CA GLN A 196 9.30 3.22 -24.62
C GLN A 196 10.30 2.78 -25.70
N ARG A 197 10.75 3.74 -26.51
CA ARG A 197 11.89 3.60 -27.42
C ARG A 197 13.15 3.94 -26.67
#